data_AF-A0A365XX22-F1
#
_entry.id   AF-A0A365XX22-F1
#
_cell.length_a   1.000
_cell.length_b   1.000
_cell.length_c   1.000
_cell.angle_alpha   90.00
_cell.angle_beta   90.00
_cell.angle_gamma   90.00
#
_symmetry.space_group_name_H-M   'P 1'
#
loop_
_entity.id
_entity.type
_entity.pdbx_description
1 polymer ?
#
loop_
_entity_poly.entity_id
_entity_poly.type
_entity_poly.pdbx_seq_one_letter_code
_entity_poly.pdbx_strand_id
1 'polypeptide(L)'
;MTSRERILRSRNFKEGAFQNLTLTPIKADDVTYFTMLKEAMNRPGNVKPEVPLPVVKAPLRAVSGYKPVVTWFGHSSYLIQIKGLNILVDPVFSGNASPMPFTVKAFPGSDAYTAADMPPIDILIITHNHYDHLDKKTIAQLLPSTKAIYTGLGVGKDIRTCGSYPADRITEMDWWETIQISDEVSLTATPARHFSGRGLKRGGSLWASFVLHLHGYTLFLGGDSGYDTHFKQIGAEYGPFDLAILECGQYNYAWPFIHMAPEQTVQAALDLDAKVLMPVHWAKFVLSNHAWNEPPKRVTAAAAEKGLAVTTPMIGEQVIVGESYPHQQWWNL
;
A
#
# COMPACT_ATOMS: atom_id res chain seq x y z
N MET A 1 -10.46 16.19 20.92
CA MET A 1 -10.97 14.81 21.08
C MET A 1 -9.79 13.86 20.93
N THR A 2 -9.63 12.91 21.83
CA THR A 2 -8.53 11.93 21.78
C THR A 2 -8.77 10.89 20.69
N SER A 3 -7.70 10.21 20.26
CA SER A 3 -7.77 9.06 19.33
C SER A 3 -8.78 8.00 19.78
N ARG A 4 -8.75 7.63 21.07
CA ARG A 4 -9.65 6.62 21.65
C ARG A 4 -11.12 7.05 21.57
N GLU A 5 -11.42 8.31 21.86
CA GLU A 5 -12.78 8.84 21.77
C GLU A 5 -13.30 8.82 20.33
N ARG A 6 -12.44 9.12 19.35
CA ARG A 6 -12.80 9.05 17.92
C ARG A 6 -13.07 7.61 17.48
N ILE A 7 -12.22 6.66 17.88
CA ILE A 7 -12.44 5.23 17.62
C ILE A 7 -13.81 4.79 18.15
N LEU A 8 -14.14 5.11 19.40
CA LEU A 8 -15.42 4.72 20.01
C LEU A 8 -16.65 5.39 19.38
N ARG A 9 -16.47 6.49 18.64
CA ARG A 9 -17.53 7.19 17.90
C ARG A 9 -17.62 6.77 16.44
N SER A 10 -16.63 6.05 15.92
CA SER A 10 -16.63 5.56 14.54
C SER A 10 -17.81 4.61 14.34
N ARG A 11 -18.55 4.81 13.25
CA ARG A 11 -19.66 3.91 12.85
C ARG A 11 -19.17 2.50 12.51
N ASN A 12 -17.88 2.38 12.19
CA ASN A 12 -17.25 1.14 11.76
C ASN A 12 -16.56 0.40 12.92
N PHE A 13 -16.51 0.98 14.13
CA PHE A 13 -15.98 0.30 15.31
C PHE A 13 -17.12 -0.30 16.14
N LYS A 14 -17.29 -1.61 16.07
CA LYS A 14 -18.37 -2.36 16.73
C LYS A 14 -17.80 -3.58 17.44
N GLU A 15 -18.38 -3.92 18.59
CA GLU A 15 -18.00 -5.13 19.35
C GLU A 15 -16.49 -5.21 19.69
N GLY A 16 -15.85 -4.04 19.86
CA GLY A 16 -14.44 -3.93 20.24
C GLY A 16 -13.44 -4.04 19.07
N ALA A 17 -13.91 -4.05 17.82
CA ALA A 17 -13.07 -4.06 16.63
C ALA A 17 -13.63 -3.20 15.49
N PHE A 18 -12.76 -2.73 14.60
CA PHE A 18 -13.19 -2.19 13.31
C PHE A 18 -13.77 -3.31 12.43
N GLN A 19 -14.82 -3.00 11.67
CA GLN A 19 -15.52 -3.92 10.78
C GLN A 19 -15.50 -3.41 9.34
N ASN A 20 -15.43 -4.34 8.38
CA ASN A 20 -15.58 -4.05 6.97
C ASN A 20 -17.03 -3.65 6.64
N LEU A 21 -17.23 -2.94 5.52
CA LEU A 21 -18.57 -2.57 5.04
C LEU A 21 -19.44 -3.79 4.71
N THR A 22 -18.80 -4.85 4.20
CA THR A 22 -19.42 -6.14 3.92
C THR A 22 -18.81 -7.20 4.83
N LEU A 23 -19.60 -8.23 5.17
CA LEU A 23 -19.11 -9.39 5.91
C LEU A 23 -17.85 -9.94 5.23
N THR A 24 -16.77 -10.04 6.01
CA THR A 24 -15.44 -10.39 5.49
C THR A 24 -14.83 -11.46 6.40
N PRO A 25 -15.14 -12.74 6.18
CA PRO A 25 -14.41 -13.83 6.81
C PRO A 25 -12.94 -13.76 6.38
N ILE A 26 -12.02 -13.74 7.35
CA ILE A 26 -10.58 -13.64 7.04
C ILE A 26 -10.07 -14.90 6.32
N LYS A 27 -10.73 -16.03 6.52
CA LYS A 27 -10.39 -17.33 5.95
C LYS A 27 -11.62 -17.92 5.27
N ALA A 28 -11.43 -18.62 4.14
CA ALA A 28 -12.47 -19.43 3.53
C ALA A 28 -13.02 -20.50 4.49
N ASP A 29 -14.30 -20.86 4.38
CA ASP A 29 -14.99 -21.71 5.35
C ASP A 29 -14.41 -23.14 5.41
N ASP A 30 -13.96 -23.66 4.28
CA ASP A 30 -13.41 -25.00 4.09
C ASP A 30 -11.91 -25.11 4.42
N VAL A 31 -11.23 -23.99 4.69
CA VAL A 31 -9.80 -23.98 5.03
C VAL A 31 -9.59 -24.07 6.54
N THR A 32 -8.53 -24.71 7.01
CA THR A 32 -8.15 -24.70 8.44
C THR A 32 -6.79 -24.04 8.63
N TYR A 33 -6.48 -23.57 9.85
CA TYR A 33 -5.13 -23.08 10.16
C TYR A 33 -4.05 -24.16 9.96
N PHE A 34 -4.40 -25.43 10.16
CA PHE A 34 -3.51 -26.56 9.85
C PHE A 34 -3.24 -26.67 8.35
N THR A 35 -4.27 -26.53 7.52
CA THR A 35 -4.13 -26.51 6.05
C THR A 35 -3.21 -25.36 5.62
N MET A 36 -3.44 -24.14 6.12
CA MET A 36 -2.61 -22.97 5.82
C MET A 36 -1.15 -23.18 6.24
N LEU A 37 -0.89 -23.76 7.42
CA LEU A 37 0.46 -24.06 7.89
C LEU A 37 1.14 -25.11 7.00
N LYS A 38 0.41 -26.19 6.65
CA LYS A 38 0.92 -27.22 5.74
C LYS A 38 1.30 -26.64 4.38
N GLU A 39 0.49 -25.74 3.84
CA GLU A 39 0.82 -25.06 2.58
C GLU A 39 2.03 -24.14 2.70
N ALA A 40 2.12 -23.37 3.80
CA ALA A 40 3.28 -22.51 4.05
C ALA A 40 4.60 -23.30 4.15
N MET A 41 4.54 -24.52 4.70
CA MET A 41 5.70 -25.45 4.76
C MET A 41 6.03 -26.10 3.42
N ASN A 42 5.06 -26.22 2.51
CA ASN A 42 5.21 -26.86 1.20
C ASN A 42 5.15 -25.84 0.04
N ARG A 43 5.65 -24.63 0.28
CA ARG A 43 5.64 -23.56 -0.72
C ARG A 43 6.43 -23.98 -1.97
N PRO A 44 5.90 -23.71 -3.18
CA PRO A 44 6.66 -23.89 -4.42
C PRO A 44 7.99 -23.13 -4.40
N GLY A 45 9.02 -23.62 -5.10
CA GLY A 45 10.33 -22.96 -5.15
C GLY A 45 10.29 -21.58 -5.81
N ASN A 46 9.39 -21.38 -6.77
CA ASN A 46 9.23 -20.15 -7.55
C ASN A 46 8.44 -19.04 -6.84
N VAL A 47 8.10 -19.19 -5.54
CA VAL A 47 7.56 -18.09 -4.73
C VAL A 47 8.61 -16.99 -4.46
N LYS A 48 9.87 -17.25 -4.79
CA LYS A 48 10.99 -16.30 -4.76
C LYS A 48 11.66 -16.26 -6.13
N PRO A 49 12.29 -15.14 -6.52
CA PRO A 49 13.11 -15.09 -7.72
C PRO A 49 14.41 -15.87 -7.52
N GLU A 50 14.89 -16.50 -8.60
CA GLU A 50 16.17 -17.23 -8.62
C GLU A 50 17.38 -16.27 -8.70
N VAL A 51 17.18 -15.12 -9.34
CA VAL A 51 18.19 -14.06 -9.49
C VAL A 51 17.73 -12.78 -8.78
N PRO A 52 18.67 -11.87 -8.41
CA PRO A 52 18.29 -10.57 -7.89
C PRO A 52 17.39 -9.81 -8.86
N LEU A 53 16.38 -9.12 -8.31
CA LEU A 53 15.49 -8.29 -9.11
C LEU A 53 16.25 -7.10 -9.71
N PRO A 54 15.90 -6.67 -10.94
CA PRO A 54 16.49 -5.50 -11.56
C PRO A 54 16.07 -4.22 -10.81
N VAL A 55 17.01 -3.28 -10.69
CA VAL A 55 16.86 -2.04 -9.95
C VAL A 55 17.40 -0.88 -10.78
N VAL A 56 16.65 0.21 -10.80
CA VAL A 56 17.14 1.51 -11.26
C VAL A 56 17.35 2.37 -10.02
N LYS A 57 18.60 2.52 -9.56
CA LYS A 57 18.93 3.33 -8.38
C LYS A 57 18.92 4.83 -8.74
N ALA A 58 17.73 5.36 -9.03
CA ALA A 58 17.52 6.78 -9.31
C ALA A 58 17.76 7.65 -8.06
N PRO A 59 18.37 8.85 -8.21
CA PRO A 59 18.53 9.79 -7.12
C PRO A 59 17.18 10.42 -6.71
N LEU A 60 16.82 10.34 -5.43
CA LEU A 60 15.56 10.86 -4.88
C LEU A 60 15.65 12.35 -4.51
N ARG A 61 16.24 13.18 -5.38
CA ARG A 61 16.33 14.62 -5.14
C ARG A 61 14.94 15.25 -5.22
N ALA A 62 14.76 16.39 -4.55
CA ALA A 62 13.51 17.15 -4.65
C ALA A 62 13.23 17.49 -6.12
N VAL A 63 12.07 17.07 -6.62
CA VAL A 63 11.62 17.35 -7.99
C VAL A 63 10.93 18.71 -8.01
N SER A 64 11.44 19.64 -8.81
CA SER A 64 10.83 20.96 -9.03
C SER A 64 9.80 20.98 -10.17
N GLY A 65 9.55 19.82 -10.80
CA GLY A 65 8.58 19.68 -11.87
C GLY A 65 7.13 19.90 -11.44
N TYR A 66 6.28 20.18 -12.43
CA TYR A 66 4.85 20.43 -12.26
C TYR A 66 3.98 19.17 -12.36
N LYS A 67 4.58 18.00 -12.65
CA LYS A 67 3.89 16.71 -12.73
C LYS A 67 4.31 15.80 -11.58
N PRO A 68 3.43 14.94 -11.05
CA PRO A 68 3.79 13.96 -10.04
C PRO A 68 4.80 12.94 -10.59
N VAL A 69 5.88 12.75 -9.84
CA VAL A 69 6.86 11.68 -10.07
C VAL A 69 6.69 10.62 -8.99
N VAL A 70 6.41 9.39 -9.40
CA VAL A 70 6.23 8.25 -8.50
C VAL A 70 7.43 7.32 -8.64
N THR A 71 8.11 7.03 -7.53
CA THR A 71 9.20 6.07 -7.45
C THR A 71 8.78 4.90 -6.58
N TRP A 72 8.74 3.69 -7.13
CA TRP A 72 8.33 2.49 -6.42
C TRP A 72 9.52 1.71 -5.86
N PHE A 73 9.42 1.24 -4.62
CA PHE A 73 10.51 0.57 -3.89
C PHE A 73 10.24 -0.92 -3.62
N GLY A 74 9.39 -1.53 -4.46
CA GLY A 74 8.89 -2.89 -4.26
C GLY A 74 7.79 -2.96 -3.18
N HIS A 75 6.99 -4.02 -3.23
CA HIS A 75 5.81 -4.19 -2.38
C HIS A 75 4.88 -2.98 -2.45
N SER A 76 4.53 -2.38 -1.32
CA SER A 76 3.61 -1.24 -1.21
C SER A 76 4.30 0.07 -0.89
N SER A 77 5.63 0.12 -0.94
CA SER A 77 6.41 1.31 -0.61
C SER A 77 6.66 2.16 -1.86
N TYR A 78 6.28 3.43 -1.83
CA TYR A 78 6.55 4.36 -2.93
C TYR A 78 6.64 5.81 -2.44
N LEU A 79 7.41 6.62 -3.17
CA LEU A 79 7.57 8.06 -2.98
C LEU A 79 6.88 8.80 -4.13
N ILE A 80 6.08 9.79 -3.81
CA ILE A 80 5.45 10.72 -4.76
C ILE A 80 6.08 12.10 -4.56
N GLN A 81 6.55 12.72 -5.64
CA GLN A 81 7.17 14.04 -5.61
C GLN A 81 6.52 14.99 -6.62
N ILE A 82 6.24 16.23 -6.22
CA ILE A 82 5.70 17.27 -7.09
C ILE A 82 5.95 18.66 -6.49
N LYS A 83 6.39 19.64 -7.29
CA LYS A 83 6.61 21.03 -6.83
C LYS A 83 7.40 21.12 -5.49
N GLY A 84 8.37 20.24 -5.28
CA GLY A 84 9.19 20.16 -4.05
C GLY A 84 8.55 19.44 -2.86
N LEU A 85 7.28 19.02 -2.95
CA LEU A 85 6.59 18.21 -1.95
C LEU A 85 7.04 16.75 -2.06
N ASN A 86 7.38 16.12 -0.93
CA ASN A 86 7.72 14.69 -0.86
C ASN A 86 6.70 13.93 0.01
N ILE A 87 5.97 13.01 -0.62
CA ILE A 87 4.96 12.17 0.03
C ILE A 87 5.44 10.71 -0.01
N LEU A 88 5.71 10.13 1.15
CA LEU A 88 6.15 8.74 1.27
C LEU A 88 5.00 7.87 1.78
N VAL A 89 4.79 6.70 1.18
CA VAL A 89 3.68 5.80 1.53
C VAL A 89 4.22 4.42 1.91
N ASP A 90 3.72 3.89 3.03
CA ASP A 90 4.00 2.55 3.57
C ASP A 90 5.47 2.10 3.45
N PRO A 91 6.45 2.88 3.96
CA PRO A 91 7.86 2.59 3.73
C PRO A 91 8.34 1.40 4.56
N VAL A 92 8.80 0.35 3.88
CA VAL A 92 9.41 -0.84 4.46
C VAL A 92 10.81 -1.05 3.90
N PHE A 93 11.81 -0.61 4.65
CA PHE A 93 13.21 -0.59 4.24
C PHE A 93 14.15 -1.42 5.14
N SER A 94 13.62 -2.14 6.13
CA SER A 94 14.44 -2.99 7.02
C SER A 94 14.91 -4.30 6.40
N GLY A 95 14.48 -4.62 5.18
CA GLY A 95 14.79 -5.89 4.50
C GLY A 95 13.99 -7.10 5.00
N ASN A 96 13.02 -6.91 5.90
CA ASN A 96 12.08 -7.95 6.32
C ASN A 96 10.74 -7.36 6.77
N ALA A 97 9.66 -8.12 6.58
CA ALA A 97 8.30 -7.74 6.97
C ALA A 97 7.75 -8.64 8.10
N SER A 98 8.42 -8.62 9.25
CA SER A 98 8.06 -9.47 10.40
C SER A 98 8.59 -8.90 11.72
N PRO A 99 7.93 -9.17 12.87
CA PRO A 99 8.48 -8.82 14.18
C PRO A 99 9.75 -9.61 14.52
N MET A 100 9.94 -10.80 13.92
CA MET A 100 11.10 -11.63 14.14
C MET A 100 12.15 -11.38 13.05
N PRO A 101 13.38 -10.96 13.42
CA PRO A 101 14.47 -10.80 12.45
C PRO A 101 14.63 -12.07 11.60
N PHE A 102 15.03 -11.88 10.34
CA PHE A 102 15.31 -12.95 9.38
C PHE A 102 14.11 -13.79 8.90
N THR A 103 12.89 -13.48 9.33
CA THR A 103 11.66 -14.08 8.78
C THR A 103 10.99 -13.09 7.83
N VAL A 104 10.36 -13.60 6.76
CA VAL A 104 9.78 -12.77 5.67
C VAL A 104 10.81 -11.78 5.11
N LYS A 105 11.96 -12.30 4.67
CA LYS A 105 13.04 -11.48 4.09
C LYS A 105 12.63 -10.92 2.72
N ALA A 106 13.14 -9.73 2.42
CA ALA A 106 13.07 -9.13 1.10
C ALA A 106 13.78 -10.02 0.06
N PHE A 107 13.30 -10.01 -1.18
CA PHE A 107 13.98 -10.65 -2.30
C PHE A 107 15.32 -9.96 -2.56
N PRO A 108 16.35 -10.69 -3.01
CA PRO A 108 17.60 -10.07 -3.44
C PRO A 108 17.33 -8.96 -4.48
N GLY A 109 17.91 -7.77 -4.27
CA GLY A 109 17.73 -6.59 -5.13
C GLY A 109 16.53 -5.71 -4.73
N SER A 110 15.53 -6.22 -4.02
CA SER A 110 14.30 -5.45 -3.69
C SER A 110 14.44 -4.48 -2.50
N ASP A 111 15.60 -4.47 -1.84
CA ASP A 111 15.96 -3.62 -0.71
C ASP A 111 17.02 -2.57 -1.08
N ALA A 112 17.06 -2.17 -2.35
CA ALA A 112 18.05 -1.21 -2.86
C ALA A 112 17.96 0.19 -2.23
N TYR A 113 16.86 0.53 -1.56
CA TYR A 113 16.64 1.80 -0.88
C TYR A 113 16.44 1.62 0.63
N THR A 114 17.01 2.55 1.38
CA THR A 114 16.97 2.63 2.84
C THR A 114 16.31 3.92 3.30
N ALA A 115 15.99 4.03 4.60
CA ALA A 115 15.51 5.28 5.18
C ALA A 115 16.48 6.46 4.98
N ALA A 116 17.79 6.20 4.89
CA ALA A 116 18.81 7.23 4.67
C ALA A 116 18.83 7.77 3.23
N ASP A 117 18.25 7.05 2.28
CA ASP A 117 18.12 7.52 0.89
C ASP A 117 16.95 8.50 0.72
N MET A 118 16.03 8.57 1.68
CA MET A 118 14.80 9.36 1.54
C MET A 118 15.08 10.87 1.67
N PRO A 119 14.46 11.71 0.82
CA PRO A 119 14.48 13.16 1.01
C PRO A 119 13.73 13.55 2.30
N PRO A 120 13.77 14.83 2.71
CA PRO A 120 12.85 15.33 3.74
C PRO A 120 11.40 15.00 3.36
N ILE A 121 10.66 14.39 4.28
CA ILE A 121 9.30 13.90 4.05
C ILE A 121 8.31 14.93 4.58
N ASP A 122 7.53 15.52 3.69
CA ASP A 122 6.47 16.45 4.07
C ASP A 122 5.26 15.70 4.61
N ILE A 123 4.91 14.60 3.94
CA ILE A 123 3.72 13.78 4.23
C ILE A 123 4.14 12.32 4.24
N LEU A 124 3.97 11.64 5.37
CA LEU A 124 4.07 10.20 5.48
C LEU A 124 2.68 9.60 5.60
N ILE A 125 2.32 8.68 4.72
CA ILE A 125 1.01 8.01 4.74
C ILE A 125 1.23 6.55 5.15
N ILE A 126 0.45 6.10 6.14
CA ILE A 126 0.41 4.70 6.58
C ILE A 126 -1.01 4.17 6.42
N THR A 127 -1.20 3.19 5.54
CA THR A 127 -2.53 2.64 5.20
C THR A 127 -3.11 1.80 6.32
N HIS A 128 -2.28 0.96 6.93
CA HIS A 128 -2.66 0.10 8.04
C HIS A 128 -1.42 -0.41 8.80
N ASN A 129 -1.63 -1.16 9.89
CA ASN A 129 -0.56 -1.48 10.82
C ASN A 129 0.13 -2.84 10.62
N HIS A 130 -0.04 -3.53 9.49
CA HIS A 130 0.68 -4.77 9.22
C HIS A 130 2.20 -4.53 9.06
N TYR A 131 2.99 -5.60 9.20
CA TYR A 131 4.45 -5.49 9.26
C TYR A 131 5.09 -5.12 7.92
N ASP A 132 4.42 -5.41 6.81
CA ASP A 132 4.80 -5.09 5.43
C ASP A 132 4.30 -3.71 4.95
N HIS A 133 3.63 -2.94 5.82
CA HIS A 133 3.20 -1.55 5.58
C HIS A 133 3.68 -0.57 6.65
N LEU A 134 3.86 -1.06 7.88
CA LEU A 134 4.39 -0.31 9.02
C LEU A 134 5.62 -1.02 9.58
N ASP A 135 6.78 -0.64 9.05
CA ASP A 135 8.10 -1.07 9.51
C ASP A 135 8.61 -0.13 10.61
N LYS A 136 8.56 -0.61 11.86
CA LYS A 136 8.93 0.22 13.02
C LYS A 136 10.35 0.80 12.94
N LYS A 137 11.32 0.06 12.38
CA LYS A 137 12.71 0.54 12.30
C LYS A 137 12.84 1.61 11.22
N THR A 138 12.17 1.44 10.08
CA THR A 138 12.11 2.48 9.05
C THR A 138 11.43 3.74 9.59
N ILE A 139 10.26 3.60 10.22
CA ILE A 139 9.53 4.73 10.81
C ILE A 139 10.35 5.44 11.91
N ALA A 140 11.11 4.70 12.71
CA ALA A 140 12.03 5.29 13.70
C ALA A 140 13.14 6.13 13.04
N GLN A 141 13.74 5.62 11.97
CA GLN A 141 14.84 6.28 11.25
C GLN A 141 14.37 7.53 10.49
N LEU A 142 13.12 7.57 10.05
CA LEU A 142 12.51 8.70 9.35
C LEU A 142 12.01 9.82 10.26
N LEU A 143 12.00 9.62 11.59
CA LEU A 143 11.50 10.59 12.56
C LEU A 143 12.13 11.99 12.41
N PRO A 144 13.46 12.13 12.24
CA PRO A 144 14.09 13.45 12.13
C PRO A 144 13.68 14.22 10.88
N SER A 145 13.27 13.53 9.81
CA SER A 145 13.00 14.11 8.48
C SER A 145 11.52 14.15 8.10
N THR A 146 10.62 13.67 8.97
CA THR A 146 9.17 13.61 8.70
C THR A 146 8.42 14.76 9.37
N LYS A 147 7.71 15.56 8.57
CA LYS A 147 6.92 16.71 9.05
C LYS A 147 5.53 16.30 9.57
N ALA A 148 4.76 15.54 8.79
CA ALA A 148 3.42 15.10 9.16
C ALA A 148 3.18 13.63 8.77
N ILE A 149 2.30 12.96 9.51
CA ILE A 149 1.88 11.58 9.30
C ILE A 149 0.35 11.53 9.22
N TYR A 150 -0.16 10.86 8.20
CA TYR A 150 -1.59 10.60 8.01
C TYR A 150 -1.84 9.09 7.97
N THR A 151 -2.86 8.64 8.69
CA THR A 151 -3.14 7.20 8.83
C THR A 151 -4.57 6.93 9.27
N GLY A 152 -5.00 5.67 9.29
CA GLY A 152 -6.29 5.26 9.85
C GLY A 152 -6.36 5.37 11.37
N LEU A 153 -7.58 5.53 11.90
CA LEU A 153 -7.86 5.55 13.34
C LEU A 153 -7.19 4.41 14.11
N GLY A 154 -6.43 4.74 15.16
CA GLY A 154 -5.79 3.78 16.06
C GLY A 154 -4.41 3.30 15.61
N VAL A 155 -3.96 3.59 14.38
CA VAL A 155 -2.60 3.25 13.92
C VAL A 155 -1.54 4.14 14.59
N GLY A 156 -1.90 5.35 15.00
CA GLY A 156 -1.02 6.30 15.68
C GLY A 156 -0.40 5.73 16.96
N LYS A 157 -1.06 4.76 17.62
CA LYS A 157 -0.47 4.05 18.77
C LYS A 157 0.80 3.27 18.37
N ASP A 158 0.78 2.62 17.21
CA ASP A 158 1.89 1.80 16.72
C ASP A 158 3.03 2.71 16.25
N ILE A 159 2.71 3.82 15.58
CA ILE A 159 3.68 4.85 15.17
C ILE A 159 4.41 5.43 16.38
N ARG A 160 3.69 5.77 17.47
CA ARG A 160 4.30 6.27 18.72
C ARG A 160 5.23 5.25 19.40
N THR A 161 5.11 3.95 19.10
CA THR A 161 6.09 2.95 19.59
C THR A 161 7.36 2.89 18.76
N CYS A 162 7.40 3.52 17.58
CA CYS A 162 8.58 3.58 16.71
C CYS A 162 9.54 4.71 17.15
N GLY A 163 9.13 5.55 18.09
CA GLY A 163 9.88 6.69 18.59
C GLY A 163 8.93 7.78 19.10
N SER A 164 9.50 8.81 19.73
CA SER A 164 8.74 9.92 20.31
C SER A 164 8.28 10.93 19.26
N TYR A 165 7.48 10.49 18.27
CA TYR A 165 6.80 11.41 17.37
C TYR A 165 5.89 12.34 18.17
N PRO A 166 6.00 13.68 18.00
CA PRO A 166 5.05 14.62 18.58
C PRO A 166 3.62 14.28 18.16
N ALA A 167 2.68 14.33 19.11
CA ALA A 167 1.31 13.90 18.88
C ALA A 167 0.58 14.75 17.81
N ASP A 168 0.98 16.02 17.68
CA ASP A 168 0.49 16.97 16.68
C ASP A 168 0.99 16.68 15.25
N ARG A 169 2.00 15.82 15.08
CA ARG A 169 2.42 15.34 13.75
C ARG A 169 1.60 14.18 13.23
N ILE A 170 0.78 13.52 14.06
CA ILE A 170 0.03 12.32 13.66
C ILE A 170 -1.45 12.66 13.54
N THR A 171 -1.95 12.64 12.31
CA THR A 171 -3.36 12.78 11.99
C THR A 171 -3.95 11.41 11.69
N GLU A 172 -4.82 10.94 12.59
CA GLU A 172 -5.58 9.71 12.38
C GLU A 172 -6.94 10.04 11.74
N MET A 173 -7.37 9.25 10.77
CA MET A 173 -8.56 9.51 9.95
C MET A 173 -9.52 8.33 10.00
N ASP A 174 -10.82 8.60 10.07
CA ASP A 174 -11.87 7.61 9.79
C ASP A 174 -12.19 7.60 8.29
N TRP A 175 -12.87 6.57 7.80
CA TRP A 175 -13.32 6.55 6.42
C TRP A 175 -14.26 7.72 6.11
N TRP A 176 -14.07 8.29 4.92
CA TRP A 176 -14.74 9.47 4.37
C TRP A 176 -14.38 10.80 5.05
N GLU A 177 -13.40 10.81 5.97
CA GLU A 177 -12.82 12.07 6.44
C GLU A 177 -11.82 12.61 5.43
N THR A 178 -11.93 13.91 5.14
CA THR A 178 -10.98 14.66 4.30
C THR A 178 -10.21 15.64 5.16
N ILE A 179 -8.88 15.66 4.99
CA ILE A 179 -8.00 16.68 5.57
C ILE A 179 -7.47 17.55 4.44
N GLN A 180 -7.75 18.85 4.53
CA GLN A 180 -7.09 19.85 3.69
C GLN A 180 -5.69 20.11 4.27
N ILE A 181 -4.65 19.79 3.50
CA ILE A 181 -3.24 19.95 3.91
C ILE A 181 -2.72 21.34 3.47
N SER A 182 -3.12 21.79 2.29
CA SER A 182 -2.89 23.13 1.75
C SER A 182 -3.96 23.44 0.68
N ASP A 183 -3.98 24.64 0.09
CA ASP A 183 -4.97 24.99 -0.94
C ASP A 183 -4.97 24.05 -2.16
N GLU A 184 -3.82 23.45 -2.48
CA GLU A 184 -3.65 22.56 -3.63
C GLU A 184 -3.48 21.08 -3.23
N VAL A 185 -3.52 20.74 -1.95
CA VAL A 185 -3.30 19.36 -1.46
C VAL A 185 -4.34 18.97 -0.42
N SER A 186 -5.06 17.88 -0.70
CA SER A 186 -5.97 17.25 0.25
C SER A 186 -5.83 15.73 0.24
N LEU A 187 -6.15 15.13 1.36
CA LEU A 187 -6.13 13.69 1.56
C LEU A 187 -7.47 13.25 2.14
N THR A 188 -8.10 12.27 1.52
CA THR A 188 -9.33 11.65 2.03
C THR A 188 -9.06 10.20 2.33
N ALA A 189 -9.33 9.77 3.56
CA ALA A 189 -9.28 8.35 3.91
C ALA A 189 -10.54 7.67 3.38
N THR A 190 -10.39 6.64 2.58
CA THR A 190 -11.50 5.90 1.97
C THR A 190 -11.52 4.44 2.43
N PRO A 191 -12.67 3.75 2.33
CA PRO A 191 -12.75 2.35 2.70
C PRO A 191 -11.80 1.44 1.93
N ALA A 192 -11.37 0.39 2.60
CA ALA A 192 -10.71 -0.77 2.04
C ALA A 192 -11.30 -2.03 2.70
N ARG A 193 -11.22 -3.18 2.03
CA ARG A 193 -11.69 -4.46 2.55
C ARG A 193 -10.53 -5.30 3.06
N HIS A 194 -10.16 -5.12 4.31
CA HIS A 194 -8.99 -5.76 4.91
C HIS A 194 -9.16 -5.96 6.42
N PHE A 195 -8.06 -6.07 7.16
CA PHE A 195 -8.06 -6.07 8.62
C PHE A 195 -6.78 -5.42 9.16
N SER A 196 -6.70 -5.23 10.47
CA SER A 196 -5.49 -4.78 11.15
C SER A 196 -5.05 -5.76 12.22
N GLY A 197 -3.77 -5.73 12.59
CA GLY A 197 -3.25 -6.53 13.69
C GLY A 197 -1.75 -6.61 13.77
N ARG A 198 -1.22 -6.49 14.99
CA ARG A 198 0.16 -6.84 15.33
C ARG A 198 0.12 -7.74 16.57
N GLY A 199 0.64 -8.97 16.44
CA GLY A 199 0.48 -10.01 17.46
C GLY A 199 -0.89 -10.69 17.42
N LEU A 200 -1.43 -11.05 18.59
CA LEU A 200 -2.62 -11.91 18.70
C LEU A 200 -3.96 -11.17 18.54
N LYS A 201 -4.01 -9.85 18.78
CA LYS A 201 -5.24 -9.05 18.67
C LYS A 201 -5.35 -8.40 17.30
N ARG A 202 -6.53 -8.48 16.69
CA ARG A 202 -6.86 -7.89 15.40
C ARG A 202 -7.95 -6.82 15.53
N GLY A 203 -8.09 -5.97 14.52
CA GLY A 203 -9.18 -4.99 14.40
C GLY A 203 -9.10 -3.80 15.36
N GLY A 204 -7.98 -3.63 16.08
CA GLY A 204 -7.79 -2.54 17.05
C GLY A 204 -7.34 -1.21 16.44
N SER A 205 -7.26 -1.13 15.11
CA SER A 205 -7.01 0.08 14.32
C SER A 205 -7.67 -0.07 12.95
N LEU A 206 -7.97 1.04 12.29
CA LEU A 206 -8.57 1.08 10.97
C LEU A 206 -7.50 0.82 9.89
N TRP A 207 -7.91 0.17 8.80
CA TRP A 207 -7.18 0.06 7.54
C TRP A 207 -7.88 0.97 6.54
N ALA A 208 -7.12 1.70 5.73
CA ALA A 208 -7.69 2.67 4.80
C ALA A 208 -6.92 2.67 3.47
N SER A 209 -7.67 2.92 2.40
CA SER A 209 -7.14 3.48 1.17
C SER A 209 -7.19 5.01 1.27
N PHE A 210 -6.55 5.73 0.33
CA PHE A 210 -6.63 7.18 0.29
C PHE A 210 -6.83 7.73 -1.12
N VAL A 211 -7.65 8.78 -1.20
CA VAL A 211 -7.68 9.69 -2.33
C VAL A 211 -6.75 10.85 -2.02
N LEU A 212 -5.76 11.06 -2.88
CA LEU A 212 -4.81 12.16 -2.77
C LEU A 212 -5.04 13.12 -3.94
N HIS A 213 -5.55 14.30 -3.63
CA HIS A 213 -5.54 15.42 -4.56
C HIS A 213 -4.27 16.23 -4.34
N LEU A 214 -3.50 16.47 -5.40
CA LEU A 214 -2.26 17.24 -5.34
C LEU A 214 -2.04 18.04 -6.62
N HIS A 215 -2.05 19.37 -6.52
CA HIS A 215 -1.74 20.31 -7.61
C HIS A 215 -2.47 20.02 -8.92
N GLY A 216 -3.76 19.68 -8.84
CA GLY A 216 -4.62 19.38 -9.99
C GLY A 216 -4.59 17.93 -10.48
N TYR A 217 -3.85 17.05 -9.82
CA TYR A 217 -3.87 15.61 -10.05
C TYR A 217 -4.67 14.89 -8.96
N THR A 218 -5.27 13.76 -9.32
CA THR A 218 -5.98 12.88 -8.39
C THR A 218 -5.37 11.48 -8.45
N LEU A 219 -4.79 11.03 -7.33
CA LEU A 219 -4.16 9.72 -7.19
C LEU A 219 -4.92 8.86 -6.20
N PHE A 220 -5.09 7.58 -6.52
CA PHE A 220 -5.65 6.61 -5.57
C PHE A 220 -4.54 5.74 -4.96
N LEU A 221 -4.46 5.73 -3.63
CA LEU A 221 -3.48 4.99 -2.83
C LEU A 221 -4.21 3.81 -2.17
N GLY A 222 -4.13 2.63 -2.77
CA GLY A 222 -5.03 1.52 -2.43
C GLY A 222 -4.79 0.85 -1.07
N GLY A 223 -3.54 0.87 -0.58
CA GLY A 223 -3.15 -0.02 0.52
C GLY A 223 -3.46 -1.47 0.20
N ASP A 224 -3.87 -2.22 1.22
CA ASP A 224 -4.35 -3.58 1.07
C ASP A 224 -5.87 -3.59 1.14
N SER A 225 -6.49 -4.25 0.17
CA SER A 225 -7.92 -4.39 0.04
C SER A 225 -8.25 -5.59 -0.84
N GLY A 226 -9.18 -6.41 -0.38
CA GLY A 226 -9.96 -7.25 -1.28
C GLY A 226 -10.96 -6.44 -2.09
N TYR A 227 -11.51 -7.07 -3.12
CA TYR A 227 -12.51 -6.42 -3.98
C TYR A 227 -13.89 -6.35 -3.32
N ASP A 228 -14.56 -5.21 -3.50
CA ASP A 228 -15.96 -4.96 -3.12
C ASP A 228 -16.49 -3.69 -3.81
N THR A 229 -17.74 -3.35 -3.52
CA THR A 229 -18.48 -2.18 -3.99
C THR A 229 -17.84 -0.82 -3.67
N HIS A 230 -16.96 -0.74 -2.67
CA HIS A 230 -16.35 0.52 -2.25
C HIS A 230 -15.51 1.17 -3.37
N PHE A 231 -14.84 0.40 -4.24
CA PHE A 231 -14.08 0.97 -5.37
C PHE A 231 -14.98 1.77 -6.31
N LYS A 232 -16.15 1.22 -6.65
CA LYS A 232 -17.13 1.89 -7.52
C LYS A 232 -17.72 3.14 -6.86
N GLN A 233 -17.95 3.09 -5.55
CA GLN A 233 -18.41 4.26 -4.80
C GLN A 233 -17.35 5.36 -4.80
N ILE A 234 -16.09 5.01 -4.54
CA ILE A 234 -14.96 5.95 -4.54
C ILE A 234 -14.77 6.56 -5.94
N GLY A 235 -14.83 5.75 -7.00
CA GLY A 235 -14.75 6.22 -8.39
C GLY A 235 -15.87 7.20 -8.74
N ALA A 236 -17.10 6.92 -8.30
CA ALA A 236 -18.23 7.83 -8.52
C ALA A 236 -18.11 9.17 -7.77
N GLU A 237 -17.42 9.20 -6.62
CA GLU A 237 -17.30 10.39 -5.77
C GLU A 237 -16.06 11.24 -6.08
N TYR A 238 -14.93 10.61 -6.42
CA TYR A 238 -13.64 11.27 -6.56
C TYR A 238 -12.98 11.10 -7.94
N GLY A 239 -13.49 10.20 -8.78
CA GLY A 239 -12.95 9.92 -10.10
C GLY A 239 -13.22 11.04 -11.12
N PRO A 240 -12.52 11.04 -12.27
CA PRO A 240 -11.51 10.05 -12.67
C PRO A 240 -10.17 10.24 -11.95
N PHE A 241 -9.43 9.14 -11.76
CA PHE A 241 -8.06 9.16 -11.19
C PHE A 241 -7.00 9.18 -12.30
N ASP A 242 -5.98 10.02 -12.15
CA ASP A 242 -4.85 10.06 -13.09
C ASP A 242 -3.95 8.82 -12.98
N LEU A 243 -3.87 8.25 -11.77
CA LEU A 243 -3.17 7.01 -11.50
C LEU A 243 -3.79 6.34 -10.27
N ALA A 244 -4.12 5.06 -10.40
CA ALA A 244 -4.48 4.20 -9.27
C ALA A 244 -3.33 3.26 -8.95
N ILE A 245 -2.89 3.28 -7.68
CA ILE A 245 -1.84 2.41 -7.15
C ILE A 245 -2.51 1.35 -6.30
N LEU A 246 -2.61 0.12 -6.83
CA LEU A 246 -3.41 -0.96 -6.24
C LEU A 246 -2.60 -2.23 -6.05
N GLU A 247 -2.85 -2.96 -4.96
CA GLU A 247 -2.28 -4.29 -4.77
C GLU A 247 -2.73 -5.26 -5.88
N CYS A 248 -1.84 -6.18 -6.26
CA CYS A 248 -2.17 -7.30 -7.15
C CYS A 248 -1.58 -8.63 -6.67
N GLY A 249 -0.92 -8.64 -5.51
CA GLY A 249 -0.16 -9.77 -4.99
C GLY A 249 -0.78 -10.33 -3.72
N GLN A 250 -0.15 -11.37 -3.18
CA GLN A 250 -0.46 -11.99 -1.89
C GLN A 250 -1.89 -12.54 -1.75
N TYR A 251 -2.64 -12.63 -2.84
CA TYR A 251 -3.92 -13.33 -2.91
C TYR A 251 -3.75 -14.83 -2.68
N ASN A 252 -4.80 -15.45 -2.15
CA ASN A 252 -4.90 -16.89 -2.00
C ASN A 252 -6.37 -17.29 -1.86
N TYR A 253 -6.70 -18.52 -2.29
CA TYR A 253 -8.03 -19.09 -2.08
C TYR A 253 -8.40 -19.19 -0.59
N ALA A 254 -7.39 -19.31 0.28
CA ALA A 254 -7.57 -19.40 1.73
C ALA A 254 -8.04 -18.11 2.38
N TRP A 255 -7.84 -16.94 1.77
CA TRP A 255 -8.27 -15.63 2.29
C TRP A 255 -8.84 -14.74 1.17
N PRO A 256 -9.92 -15.18 0.52
CA PRO A 256 -10.32 -14.67 -0.79
C PRO A 256 -10.87 -13.23 -0.78
N PHE A 257 -11.08 -12.66 0.41
CA PHE A 257 -11.79 -11.38 0.57
C PHE A 257 -10.92 -10.21 1.01
N ILE A 258 -9.65 -10.45 1.33
CA ILE A 258 -8.78 -9.41 1.93
C ILE A 258 -7.59 -9.02 1.04
N HIS A 259 -7.36 -9.74 -0.05
CA HIS A 259 -6.37 -9.43 -1.09
C HIS A 259 -7.01 -9.66 -2.45
N MET A 260 -6.77 -8.77 -3.41
CA MET A 260 -7.32 -8.89 -4.75
C MET A 260 -6.54 -9.90 -5.58
N ALA A 261 -7.26 -10.79 -6.27
CA ALA A 261 -6.68 -11.45 -7.44
C ALA A 261 -6.33 -10.39 -8.51
N PRO A 262 -5.31 -10.61 -9.36
CA PRO A 262 -4.86 -9.61 -10.34
C PRO A 262 -5.97 -9.11 -11.27
N GLU A 263 -6.93 -9.97 -11.63
CA GLU A 263 -8.09 -9.61 -12.46
C GLU A 263 -9.08 -8.70 -11.70
N GLN A 264 -9.20 -8.89 -10.38
CA GLN A 264 -9.97 -8.01 -9.51
C GLN A 264 -9.27 -6.65 -9.34
N THR A 265 -7.94 -6.61 -9.31
CA THR A 265 -7.19 -5.34 -9.31
C THR A 265 -7.50 -4.51 -10.55
N VAL A 266 -7.56 -5.14 -11.74
CA VAL A 266 -7.96 -4.46 -12.97
C VAL A 266 -9.42 -4.00 -12.89
N GLN A 267 -10.32 -4.81 -12.33
CA GLN A 267 -11.71 -4.39 -12.14
C GLN A 267 -11.83 -3.21 -11.17
N ALA A 268 -11.10 -3.21 -10.06
CA ALA A 268 -11.06 -2.09 -9.10
C ALA A 268 -10.57 -0.80 -9.76
N ALA A 269 -9.52 -0.87 -10.60
CA ALA A 269 -9.04 0.30 -11.34
C ALA A 269 -10.09 0.86 -12.31
N LEU A 270 -10.86 0.00 -12.97
CA LEU A 270 -11.97 0.43 -13.84
C LEU A 270 -13.12 1.03 -13.04
N ASP A 271 -13.47 0.45 -11.90
CA ASP A 271 -14.53 0.98 -11.02
C ASP A 271 -14.16 2.31 -10.38
N LEU A 272 -12.86 2.54 -10.17
CA LEU A 272 -12.32 3.83 -9.77
C LEU A 272 -12.34 4.86 -10.91
N ASP A 273 -12.57 4.46 -12.17
CA ASP A 273 -12.37 5.32 -13.35
C ASP A 273 -10.92 5.84 -13.44
N ALA A 274 -9.95 4.93 -13.24
CA ALA A 274 -8.53 5.25 -13.31
C ALA A 274 -8.02 5.25 -14.76
N LYS A 275 -7.29 6.31 -15.14
CA LYS A 275 -6.63 6.42 -16.45
C LYS A 275 -5.48 5.42 -16.62
N VAL A 276 -4.71 5.19 -15.55
CA VAL A 276 -3.57 4.27 -15.52
C VAL A 276 -3.56 3.51 -14.19
N LEU A 277 -3.27 2.21 -14.26
CA LEU A 277 -3.03 1.35 -13.10
C LEU A 277 -1.52 1.12 -12.90
N MET A 278 -1.03 1.33 -11.68
CA MET A 278 0.27 0.84 -11.22
C MET A 278 0.07 -0.28 -10.18
N PRO A 279 0.31 -1.56 -10.54
CA PRO A 279 0.17 -2.67 -9.62
C PRO A 279 1.33 -2.74 -8.62
N VAL A 280 1.00 -2.89 -7.34
CA VAL A 280 1.93 -2.98 -6.20
C VAL A 280 1.67 -4.25 -5.37
N HIS A 281 2.31 -4.38 -4.20
CA HIS A 281 2.19 -5.54 -3.28
C HIS A 281 2.85 -6.85 -3.77
N TRP A 282 3.75 -6.73 -4.75
CA TRP A 282 4.55 -7.83 -5.28
C TRP A 282 6.04 -7.46 -5.32
N ALA A 283 6.89 -8.37 -5.81
CA ALA A 283 8.33 -8.15 -5.99
C ALA A 283 9.18 -7.84 -4.74
N LYS A 284 8.74 -8.24 -3.54
CA LYS A 284 9.56 -8.03 -2.32
C LYS A 284 9.51 -9.15 -1.31
N PHE A 285 8.32 -9.63 -0.96
CA PHE A 285 8.15 -10.60 0.14
C PHE A 285 7.35 -11.82 -0.29
N VAL A 286 7.59 -12.96 0.37
CA VAL A 286 6.74 -14.15 0.26
C VAL A 286 5.68 -14.15 1.35
N LEU A 287 4.51 -13.58 1.07
CA LEU A 287 3.37 -13.58 1.99
C LEU A 287 2.26 -14.56 1.55
N SER A 288 2.23 -14.95 0.27
CA SER A 288 1.38 -16.02 -0.28
C SER A 288 2.20 -17.10 -1.01
N ASN A 289 1.50 -18.05 -1.63
CA ASN A 289 2.05 -19.26 -2.25
C ASN A 289 2.07 -19.20 -3.80
N HIS A 290 1.60 -18.12 -4.42
CA HIS A 290 1.75 -17.92 -5.87
C HIS A 290 3.21 -17.65 -6.23
N ALA A 291 3.59 -17.90 -7.49
CA ALA A 291 4.92 -17.56 -7.97
C ALA A 291 5.16 -16.04 -7.87
N TRP A 292 6.39 -15.60 -7.59
CA TRP A 292 6.68 -14.19 -7.33
C TRP A 292 6.33 -13.26 -8.51
N ASN A 293 6.43 -13.77 -9.74
CA ASN A 293 6.14 -13.06 -10.98
C ASN A 293 4.78 -13.42 -11.59
N GLU A 294 3.94 -14.21 -10.91
CA GLU A 294 2.57 -14.46 -11.35
C GLU A 294 1.70 -13.19 -11.31
N PRO A 295 1.73 -12.36 -10.23
CA PRO A 295 0.94 -11.13 -10.15
C PRO A 295 1.09 -10.18 -11.35
N PRO A 296 2.30 -9.74 -11.74
CA PRO A 296 2.46 -8.81 -12.86
C PRO A 296 2.04 -9.43 -14.20
N LYS A 297 2.23 -10.74 -14.40
CA LYS A 297 1.81 -11.45 -15.63
C LYS A 297 0.28 -11.42 -15.78
N ARG A 298 -0.44 -11.73 -14.69
CA ARG A 298 -1.90 -11.80 -14.72
C ARG A 298 -2.55 -10.42 -14.78
N VAL A 299 -2.05 -9.44 -14.02
CA VAL A 299 -2.63 -8.08 -14.03
C VAL A 299 -2.45 -7.41 -15.39
N THR A 300 -1.28 -7.58 -16.05
CA THR A 300 -1.03 -6.98 -17.36
C THR A 300 -1.84 -7.66 -18.47
N ALA A 301 -2.00 -9.00 -18.42
CA ALA A 301 -2.87 -9.72 -19.35
C ALA A 301 -4.34 -9.28 -19.20
N ALA A 302 -4.87 -9.26 -17.97
CA ALA A 302 -6.24 -8.86 -17.70
C ALA A 302 -6.51 -7.38 -18.06
N ALA A 303 -5.53 -6.49 -17.87
CA ALA A 303 -5.65 -5.10 -18.26
C ALA A 303 -5.66 -4.92 -19.78
N ALA A 304 -4.83 -5.69 -20.51
CA ALA A 304 -4.82 -5.69 -21.97
C ALA A 304 -6.18 -6.12 -22.55
N GLU A 305 -6.81 -7.16 -21.98
CA GLU A 305 -8.15 -7.61 -22.37
C GLU A 305 -9.23 -6.54 -22.21
N LYS A 306 -9.09 -5.68 -21.19
CA LYS A 306 -10.06 -4.61 -20.88
C LYS A 306 -9.65 -3.23 -21.42
N GLY A 307 -8.53 -3.13 -22.14
CA GLY A 307 -8.02 -1.86 -22.68
C GLY A 307 -7.57 -0.85 -21.62
N LEU A 308 -7.23 -1.30 -20.40
CA LEU A 308 -6.74 -0.43 -19.33
C LEU A 308 -5.23 -0.24 -19.46
N ALA A 309 -4.77 1.02 -19.42
CA ALA A 309 -3.33 1.32 -19.42
C ALA A 309 -2.70 0.90 -18.07
N VAL A 310 -1.54 0.24 -18.16
CA VAL A 310 -0.78 -0.22 -16.98
C VAL A 310 0.65 0.26 -17.09
N THR A 311 1.22 0.71 -15.97
CA THR A 311 2.65 0.95 -15.82
C THR A 311 3.28 -0.06 -14.88
N THR A 312 4.45 -0.58 -15.23
CA THR A 312 5.19 -1.57 -14.46
C THR A 312 6.65 -1.15 -14.30
N PRO A 313 6.93 -0.07 -13.54
CA PRO A 313 8.31 0.36 -13.30
C PRO A 313 9.14 -0.74 -12.64
N MET A 314 10.44 -0.78 -12.95
CA MET A 314 11.40 -1.48 -12.10
C MET A 314 11.49 -0.79 -10.72
N ILE A 315 12.06 -1.48 -9.73
CA ILE A 315 12.32 -0.87 -8.42
C ILE A 315 13.26 0.34 -8.61
N GLY A 316 12.79 1.51 -8.19
CA GLY A 316 13.46 2.80 -8.31
C GLY A 316 13.33 3.49 -9.68
N GLU A 317 12.69 2.86 -10.66
CA GLU A 317 12.36 3.52 -11.94
C GLU A 317 11.21 4.51 -11.74
N GLN A 318 11.34 5.69 -12.32
CA GLN A 318 10.41 6.80 -12.10
C GLN A 318 9.27 6.79 -13.11
N VAL A 319 8.03 6.86 -12.60
CA VAL A 319 6.81 7.12 -13.37
C VAL A 319 6.53 8.63 -13.30
N ILE A 320 6.29 9.27 -14.43
CA ILE A 320 5.87 10.68 -14.49
C ILE A 320 4.41 10.72 -14.92
N VAL A 321 3.51 11.01 -13.98
CA VAL A 321 2.06 10.96 -14.21
C VAL A 321 1.66 11.98 -15.28
N GLY A 322 0.96 11.51 -16.32
CA GLY A 322 0.59 12.31 -17.49
C GLY A 322 1.74 12.54 -18.48
N GLU A 323 2.82 11.75 -18.42
CA GLU A 323 3.96 11.89 -19.34
C GLU A 323 4.67 10.58 -19.68
N SER A 324 5.17 9.85 -18.68
CA SER A 324 6.04 8.69 -18.87
C SER A 324 5.62 7.55 -17.97
N TYR A 325 5.29 6.43 -18.60
CA TYR A 325 4.82 5.20 -17.96
C TYR A 325 5.66 4.02 -18.44
N PRO A 326 6.70 3.62 -17.67
CA PRO A 326 7.43 2.38 -17.91
C PRO A 326 6.48 1.18 -17.99
N HIS A 327 6.71 0.29 -18.95
CA HIS A 327 5.84 -0.87 -19.24
C HIS A 327 6.65 -2.11 -19.61
N GLN A 328 7.95 -2.14 -19.28
CA GLN A 328 8.80 -3.30 -19.54
C GLN A 328 8.37 -4.48 -18.67
N GLN A 329 8.35 -5.68 -19.26
CA GLN A 329 8.09 -6.93 -18.56
C GLN A 329 9.36 -7.50 -17.92
N TRP A 330 9.93 -6.76 -16.97
CA TRP A 330 11.21 -7.10 -16.33
C TRP A 330 11.15 -8.34 -15.43
N TRP A 331 9.98 -8.96 -15.24
CA TRP A 331 9.78 -10.16 -14.43
C TRP A 331 9.96 -11.48 -15.20
N ASN A 332 10.35 -11.41 -16.48
CA ASN A 332 10.76 -12.54 -17.30
C ASN A 332 12.29 -12.73 -17.20
N LEU A 333 12.78 -12.93 -15.97
CA LEU A 333 14.20 -13.10 -15.63
C LEU A 333 14.68 -14.54 -15.80
#